data_AF-A0A7X9GSC9-F1
#
_entry.id   AF-A0A7X9GSC9-F1
#
_cell.length_a   1.000
_cell.length_b   1.000
_cell.length_c   1.000
_cell.angle_alpha   90.00
_cell.angle_beta   90.00
_cell.angle_gamma   90.00
#
_symmetry.space_group_name_H-M   'P 1'
#
loop_
_entity.id
_entity.type
_entity.pdbx_description
1 polymer ?
#
loop_
_entity_poly.entity_id
_entity_poly.type
_entity_poly.pdbx_seq_one_letter_code
_entity_poly.pdbx_strand_id
1 'polypeptide(L)'
;MEKVFALIGDIIDSKSLKNRKDIQNNLHKLLDGLNQKYESSIVSNLTLTLGDEFQGLFKDVECVLLVMDEINLTLSLKGINVRFGVGYGEITTDINPELSIGADGEAFWFARDAITHIRKYHF
;
A
#
# COMPACT_ATOMS: atom_id res chain seq x y z
N MET A 1 15.27 -16.25 6.58
CA MET A 1 14.75 -15.54 5.39
C MET A 1 14.91 -14.06 5.64
N GLU A 2 14.95 -13.22 4.61
CA GLU A 2 15.07 -11.78 4.79
C GLU A 2 13.72 -11.21 5.26
N LYS A 3 13.76 -10.35 6.29
CA LYS A 3 12.57 -9.66 6.80
C LYS A 3 12.38 -8.37 6.03
N VAL A 4 11.13 -8.08 5.68
CA VAL A 4 10.74 -6.91 4.89
C VAL A 4 9.61 -6.17 5.58
N PHE A 5 9.35 -4.96 5.11
CA PHE A 5 8.18 -4.20 5.49
C PHE A 5 7.10 -4.37 4.42
N ALA A 6 5.88 -4.70 4.84
CA ALA A 6 4.70 -4.66 3.99
C ALA A 6 3.90 -3.40 4.31
N LEU A 7 3.51 -2.68 3.26
CA LEU A 7 2.51 -1.63 3.32
C LEU A 7 1.23 -2.15 2.68
N ILE A 8 0.11 -1.97 3.36
CA ILE A 8 -1.22 -2.03 2.75
C ILE A 8 -1.85 -0.64 2.93
N GLY A 9 -2.52 -0.14 1.90
CA GLY A 9 -3.30 1.09 1.97
C GLY A 9 -4.69 0.88 1.38
N ASP A 10 -5.69 1.52 1.97
CA ASP A 10 -7.12 1.33 1.64
C ASP A 10 -7.83 2.69 1.65
N ILE A 11 -8.50 3.03 0.54
CA ILE A 11 -9.23 4.30 0.43
C ILE A 11 -10.49 4.24 1.30
N ILE A 12 -10.70 5.26 2.12
CA ILE A 12 -11.89 5.36 2.97
C ILE A 12 -13.09 5.79 2.12
N ASP A 13 -14.24 5.16 2.35
CA ASP A 13 -15.53 5.45 1.71
C ASP A 13 -15.52 5.42 0.17
N SER A 14 -14.65 4.60 -0.42
CA SER A 14 -14.46 4.52 -1.87
C SER A 14 -15.74 4.24 -2.68
N LYS A 15 -16.71 3.53 -2.10
CA LYS A 15 -18.00 3.21 -2.71
C LYS A 15 -18.89 4.45 -2.93
N SER A 16 -18.65 5.53 -2.18
CA SER A 16 -19.41 6.78 -2.29
C SER A 16 -18.85 7.73 -3.37
N LEU A 17 -17.68 7.42 -3.92
CA LEU A 17 -16.98 8.28 -4.87
C LEU A 17 -17.65 8.24 -6.25
N LYS A 18 -18.20 9.38 -6.68
CA LYS A 18 -18.87 9.52 -7.99
C LYS A 18 -17.96 9.24 -9.20
N ASN A 19 -16.66 9.52 -9.07
CA ASN A 19 -15.65 9.39 -10.15
C ASN A 19 -14.64 8.26 -9.88
N ARG A 20 -15.13 7.09 -9.42
CA ARG A 20 -14.29 5.96 -8.99
C ARG A 20 -13.22 5.55 -10.01
N LYS A 21 -13.56 5.50 -11.30
CA LYS A 21 -12.64 5.10 -12.36
C LYS A 21 -11.47 6.08 -12.52
N ASP A 22 -11.75 7.38 -12.47
CA ASP A 22 -10.71 8.41 -12.58
C ASP A 22 -9.80 8.42 -11.36
N ILE A 23 -10.37 8.17 -10.18
CA ILE A 23 -9.60 8.06 -8.93
C ILE A 23 -8.67 6.85 -8.98
N GLN A 24 -9.16 5.69 -9.44
CA GLN A 24 -8.31 4.49 -9.63
C GLN A 24 -7.19 4.75 -10.65
N ASN A 25 -7.49 5.39 -11.78
CA ASN A 25 -6.47 5.73 -12.78
C ASN A 25 -5.42 6.69 -12.22
N ASN A 26 -5.83 7.68 -11.42
CA ASN A 26 -4.89 8.61 -10.78
C ASN A 26 -4.05 7.92 -9.71
N LEU A 27 -4.65 7.02 -8.93
CA LEU A 27 -3.94 6.22 -7.94
C LEU A 27 -2.93 5.31 -8.63
N HIS A 28 -3.30 4.62 -9.71
CA HIS A 28 -2.36 3.80 -10.48
C HIS A 28 -1.14 4.61 -10.93
N LYS A 29 -1.35 5.78 -11.54
CA LYS A 29 -0.25 6.66 -11.96
C LYS A 29 0.62 7.13 -10.79
N LEU A 30 0.02 7.41 -9.64
CA LEU A 30 0.75 7.77 -8.43
C LEU A 30 1.63 6.62 -7.96
N LEU A 31 1.08 5.40 -7.88
CA LEU A 31 1.84 4.21 -7.48
C LEU A 31 2.97 3.91 -8.47
N ASP A 32 2.73 4.02 -9.78
CA ASP A 32 3.77 3.84 -10.80
C ASP A 32 4.93 4.84 -10.61
N GLY A 33 4.60 6.11 -10.33
CA GLY A 33 5.61 7.14 -10.06
C GLY A 33 6.41 6.86 -8.79
N LEU A 34 5.77 6.33 -7.75
CA LEU A 34 6.44 5.94 -6.50
C LEU A 34 7.32 4.70 -6.70
N ASN A 35 6.86 3.71 -7.48
CA ASN A 35 7.65 2.53 -7.83
C ASN A 35 8.95 2.91 -8.54
N GLN A 36 8.88 3.85 -9.49
CA GLN A 36 10.07 4.37 -10.17
C GLN A 36 10.97 5.20 -9.24
N LYS A 37 10.39 6.05 -8.41
CA LYS A 37 11.13 6.94 -7.51
C LYS A 37 11.89 6.18 -6.42
N TYR A 38 11.32 5.09 -5.92
CA TYR A 38 11.83 4.32 -4.79
C TYR A 38 12.29 2.90 -5.15
N GLU A 39 12.57 2.65 -6.44
CA GLU A 39 12.95 1.33 -6.98
C GLU A 39 14.04 0.63 -6.15
N SER A 40 15.05 1.38 -5.68
CA SER A 40 16.15 0.81 -4.89
C SER A 40 15.74 0.26 -3.52
N SER A 41 14.66 0.76 -2.94
CA SER A 41 14.15 0.38 -1.61
C SER A 41 12.90 -0.51 -1.67
N ILE A 42 12.30 -0.66 -2.85
CA ILE A 42 11.15 -1.54 -3.08
C ILE A 42 11.64 -2.98 -3.35
N VAL A 43 10.99 -3.93 -2.68
CA VAL A 43 11.17 -5.37 -2.88
C VAL A 43 10.11 -5.92 -3.82
N SER A 44 8.89 -5.37 -3.76
CA SER A 44 7.78 -5.68 -4.64
C SER A 44 6.92 -4.43 -4.84
N ASN A 45 6.74 -4.04 -6.10
CA ASN A 45 6.08 -2.82 -6.52
C ASN A 45 4.71 -2.62 -5.87
N LEU A 46 4.43 -1.39 -5.47
CA LEU A 46 3.10 -0.97 -5.06
C LEU A 46 2.11 -1.31 -6.16
N THR A 47 1.14 -2.15 -5.82
CA THR A 47 0.19 -2.74 -6.76
C THR A 47 -1.22 -2.51 -6.26
N LEU A 48 -2.09 -2.01 -7.12
CA LEU A 48 -3.53 -1.97 -6.86
C LEU A 48 -4.09 -3.40 -6.84
N THR A 49 -4.79 -3.74 -5.77
CA THR A 49 -5.48 -5.02 -5.61
C THR A 49 -6.97 -4.87 -5.93
N LEU A 50 -7.78 -5.87 -5.60
CA LEU A 50 -9.22 -5.86 -5.88
C LEU A 50 -9.94 -4.75 -5.12
N GLY A 51 -10.32 -3.69 -5.84
CA GLY A 51 -11.15 -2.60 -5.33
C GLY A 51 -10.39 -1.28 -5.27
N ASP A 52 -10.10 -0.86 -4.06
CA ASP A 52 -9.55 0.45 -3.68
C ASP A 52 -8.37 0.33 -2.72
N GLU A 53 -7.90 -0.91 -2.55
CA GLU A 53 -6.75 -1.26 -1.75
C GLU A 53 -5.51 -1.45 -2.63
N PHE A 54 -4.35 -1.07 -2.11
CA PHE A 54 -3.06 -1.32 -2.73
C PHE A 54 -2.08 -1.86 -1.69
N GLN A 55 -1.04 -2.54 -2.15
CA GLN A 55 -0.02 -3.10 -1.29
C GLN A 55 1.35 -3.16 -1.96
N GLY A 56 2.41 -3.20 -1.15
CA GLY A 56 3.80 -3.28 -1.62
C GLY A 56 4.75 -3.77 -0.54
N LEU A 57 5.96 -4.17 -0.94
CA LEU A 57 7.03 -4.62 -0.04
C LEU A 57 8.26 -3.72 -0.15
N PHE A 58 8.90 -3.47 0.99
CA PHE A 58 10.00 -2.53 1.14
C PHE A 58 11.14 -3.12 1.99
N LYS A 59 12.37 -2.70 1.70
CA LYS A 59 13.59 -3.10 2.43
C LYS A 59 13.69 -2.41 3.79
N ASP A 60 13.22 -1.17 3.87
CA ASP A 60 13.41 -0.31 5.03
C ASP A 60 12.15 0.50 5.36
N VAL A 61 12.05 0.91 6.63
CA VAL A 61 10.90 1.67 7.16
C VAL A 61 10.90 3.13 6.69
N GLU A 62 12.07 3.70 6.38
CA GLU A 62 12.19 5.09 5.91
C GLU A 62 11.43 5.26 4.59
N CYS A 63 11.64 4.35 3.64
CA CYS A 63 10.93 4.33 2.37
C CYS A 63 9.42 4.15 2.57
N VAL A 64 8.99 3.30 3.50
CA VAL A 64 7.56 3.10 3.80
C VAL A 64 6.92 4.40 4.27
N LEU A 65 7.56 5.12 5.20
CA LEU A 65 7.05 6.38 5.73
C LEU A 65 6.96 7.46 4.65
N LEU A 66 8.01 7.60 3.83
CA LEU A 66 8.02 8.57 2.72
C LEU A 66 6.93 8.28 1.68
N VAL A 67 6.76 7.00 1.32
CA VAL A 67 5.70 6.57 0.39
C VAL A 67 4.32 6.85 0.97
N MET A 68 4.10 6.54 2.26
CA MET A 68 2.84 6.83 2.94
C MET A 68 2.52 8.33 2.94
N ASP A 69 3.49 9.18 3.25
CA ASP A 69 3.33 10.63 3.28
C ASP A 69 3.00 11.19 1.89
N GLU A 70 3.67 10.72 0.83
CA GLU A 70 3.41 11.17 -0.53
C GLU A 70 2.03 10.74 -1.03
N ILE A 71 1.61 9.51 -0.71
CA ILE A 71 0.27 9.04 -1.03
C ILE A 71 -0.78 9.88 -0.28
N ASN A 72 -0.60 10.05 1.03
CA ASN A 72 -1.54 10.78 1.86
C ASN A 72 -1.66 12.25 1.45
N LEU A 73 -0.55 12.94 1.20
CA LEU A 73 -0.54 14.32 0.74
C LEU A 73 -1.22 14.45 -0.63
N THR A 74 -0.89 13.58 -1.58
CA THR A 74 -1.46 13.65 -2.94
C THR A 74 -2.96 13.40 -2.96
N LEU A 75 -3.44 12.44 -2.16
CA LEU A 75 -4.85 12.07 -2.10
C LEU A 75 -5.67 13.06 -1.25
N SER A 76 -5.13 13.54 -0.13
CA SER A 76 -5.83 14.52 0.74
C SER A 76 -6.09 15.85 0.02
N LEU A 77 -5.19 16.30 -0.86
CA LEU A 77 -5.42 17.47 -1.73
C LEU A 77 -6.63 17.32 -2.66
N LYS A 78 -7.07 16.08 -2.91
CA LYS A 78 -8.27 15.74 -3.70
C LYS A 78 -9.48 15.40 -2.80
N GLY A 79 -9.37 15.58 -1.48
CA GLY A 79 -10.39 15.21 -0.51
C GLY A 79 -10.58 13.70 -0.35
N ILE A 80 -9.56 12.91 -0.71
CA ILE A 80 -9.58 11.45 -0.60
C ILE A 80 -8.74 11.07 0.62
N ASN A 81 -9.37 10.39 1.57
CA ASN A 81 -8.68 9.88 2.74
C ASN A 81 -8.28 8.43 2.49
N VAL A 82 -7.09 8.07 2.97
CA VAL A 82 -6.52 6.73 2.88
C VAL A 82 -6.09 6.32 4.29
N ARG A 83 -6.26 5.04 4.59
CA ARG A 83 -5.70 4.45 5.80
C ARG A 83 -4.62 3.45 5.42
N PHE A 84 -3.67 3.28 6.32
CA PHE A 84 -2.51 2.44 6.10
C PHE A 84 -2.36 1.40 7.21
N GLY A 85 -1.75 0.27 6.87
CA GLY A 85 -1.22 -0.67 7.81
C GLY A 85 0.17 -1.08 7.37
N VAL A 86 1.09 -1.12 8.33
CA VAL A 86 2.48 -1.48 8.12
C VAL A 86 2.79 -2.70 8.97
N GLY A 87 3.41 -3.71 8.37
CA GLY A 87 3.87 -4.90 9.06
C GLY A 87 5.33 -5.17 8.75
N TYR A 88 6.08 -5.66 9.74
CA TYR A 88 7.47 -6.07 9.57
C TYR A 88 7.59 -7.55 9.91
N GLY A 89 8.13 -8.34 8.98
CA GLY A 89 8.19 -9.78 9.16
C GLY A 89 8.77 -10.52 7.96
N GLU A 90 8.74 -11.84 8.03
CA GLU A 90 9.18 -12.71 6.94
C GLU A 90 8.09 -12.85 5.87
N ILE A 91 8.51 -13.07 4.62
CA ILE A 91 7.66 -13.57 3.54
C ILE A 91 8.04 -15.03 3.31
N THR A 92 7.03 -15.90 3.28
CA THR A 92 7.18 -17.37 3.25
C THR A 92 7.01 -17.99 1.87
N THR A 93 6.58 -17.19 0.90
CA THR A 93 6.42 -17.57 -0.51
C THR A 93 7.42 -16.83 -1.39
N ASP A 94 7.49 -17.19 -2.67
CA ASP A 94 8.22 -16.41 -3.65
C ASP A 94 7.66 -14.99 -3.75
N ILE A 95 8.55 -14.01 -3.88
CA ILE A 95 8.19 -12.61 -4.09
C ILE A 95 8.28 -12.30 -5.57
N ASN A 96 7.22 -11.73 -6.13
CA ASN A 96 7.26 -11.12 -7.45
C ASN A 96 7.62 -9.62 -7.31
N PRO A 97 8.79 -9.18 -7.82
CA PRO A 97 9.21 -7.78 -7.71
C PRO A 97 8.29 -6.79 -8.44
N GLU A 98 7.65 -7.23 -9.51
CA GLU A 98 6.81 -6.37 -10.36
C GLU A 98 5.36 -6.27 -9.89
N LEU A 99 4.89 -7.27 -9.16
CA LEU A 99 3.50 -7.40 -8.77
C LEU A 99 3.41 -7.88 -7.32
N SER A 100 2.96 -7.02 -6.43
CA SER A 100 2.75 -7.37 -5.03
C SER A 100 1.42 -8.10 -4.84
N ILE A 101 1.25 -9.25 -5.50
CA ILE A 101 0.08 -10.12 -5.40
C ILE A 101 0.57 -11.56 -5.29
N GLY A 102 -0.05 -12.33 -4.39
CA GLY A 102 0.24 -13.76 -4.20
C GLY A 102 1.40 -14.07 -3.25
N ALA A 103 2.11 -13.05 -2.77
CA ALA A 103 3.08 -13.21 -1.70
C ALA A 103 2.37 -13.32 -0.33
N ASP A 104 2.84 -14.21 0.54
CA ASP A 104 2.25 -14.48 1.86
C ASP A 104 3.31 -14.59 2.97
N GLY A 105 2.98 -14.08 4.16
CA GLY A 105 3.85 -14.13 5.33
C GLY A 105 3.56 -13.06 6.37
N GLU A 106 4.33 -13.09 7.46
CA GLU A 106 4.16 -12.26 8.65
C GLU A 106 4.05 -10.76 8.34
N ALA A 107 4.85 -10.26 7.40
CA ALA A 107 4.82 -8.84 7.05
C ALA A 107 3.41 -8.42 6.57
N PHE A 108 2.79 -9.19 5.66
CA PHE A 108 1.43 -8.91 5.20
C PHE A 108 0.37 -9.20 6.26
N TRP A 109 0.55 -10.24 7.08
CA TRP A 109 -0.38 -10.55 8.17
C TRP A 109 -0.46 -9.40 9.17
N PHE A 110 0.68 -8.87 9.60
CA PHE A 110 0.72 -7.74 10.54
C PHE A 110 0.21 -6.44 9.91
N ALA A 111 0.54 -6.17 8.63
CA ALA A 111 -0.01 -5.01 7.92
C ALA A 111 -1.55 -5.09 7.82
N ARG A 112 -2.08 -6.28 7.54
CA ARG A 112 -3.52 -6.55 7.49
C ARG A 112 -4.18 -6.38 8.86
N ASP A 113 -3.56 -6.88 9.91
CA ASP A 113 -4.06 -6.74 11.28
C ASP A 113 -4.14 -5.28 11.68
N ALA A 114 -3.13 -4.46 11.35
CA ALA A 114 -3.14 -3.02 11.60
C ALA A 114 -4.31 -2.31 10.89
N ILE A 115 -4.49 -2.57 9.59
CA ILE A 115 -5.61 -2.04 8.80
C ILE A 115 -6.98 -2.48 9.34
N THR A 116 -7.08 -3.73 9.77
CA THR A 116 -8.33 -4.31 10.29
C THR A 116 -8.66 -3.76 11.67
N HIS A 117 -7.63 -3.49 12.49
CA HIS A 117 -7.78 -2.84 13.78
C HIS A 117 -8.33 -1.43 13.61
N ILE A 118 -7.74 -0.62 12.72
CA ILE A 118 -8.14 0.79 12.55
C ILE A 118 -9.54 0.92 11.92
N ARG A 119 -9.98 -0.04 11.06
CA ARG A 119 -11.38 -0.10 10.52
C ARG A 119 -12.43 0.04 11.61
N LYS A 120 -12.17 -0.52 12.79
CA LYS A 120 -13.14 -0.56 13.90
C LYS A 120 -13.45 0.81 14.49
N TYR A 121 -12.60 1.81 14.22
CA TYR A 121 -12.70 3.15 14.78
C TYR A 121 -13.22 4.19 13.79
N HIS A 122 -13.73 3.77 12.62
CA HIS A 122 -14.18 4.67 11.55
C HIS A 122 -13.10 5.63 11.03
N PHE A 123 -11.83 5.20 11.11
CA PHE A 123 -10.68 5.82 10.48
C PHE A 123 -10.10 4.92 9.37
#